data_AF-A0A2V8FHI9-F1
#
_entry.id   AF-A0A2V8FHI9-F1
#
_cell.length_a   1.000
_cell.length_b   1.000
_cell.length_c   1.000
_cell.angle_alpha   90.00
_cell.angle_beta   90.00
_cell.angle_gamma   90.00
#
_symmetry.space_group_name_H-M   'P 1'
#
loop_
_entity.id
_entity.type
_entity.pdbx_description
1 polymer ?
#
loop_
_entity_poly.entity_id
_entity_poly.type
_entity_poly.pdbx_seq_one_letter_code
_entity_poly.pdbx_strand_id
1 'polypeptide(L)'
;MPKGSNTALALLATGWLLVAAGPVHAAGTPPPSTLPASHRAVLETYCFGCHNQKLRTAGLTLDTLSPDDVSADAAVWEKVIRKLRLETMPPSGRPRPDQATYRALASWLENEIDKSAAANPNPGRSAIFHRLNRFEYQNAVRDLLAIDVDVASLLPSDNTYDQGFDNNAEQLSMSPALLDRYLSAARKISRLAVGIAPAGPQVDTYKVHLNLMQDDRLSEDLPFGSLGGIAIRHYFPVDGEYRVKIKLQANYNDYIRGMGRPHDLDVRLDGALIKRFTVGGGAKGMAAPGGYAGNIMMEREWEDYMHHADEGLEVSFPAKAGPRIVAVAFVRNLAQVEGVLQPRQTSYALAVDQRYFGNASVQHVTVGGPYRVSGPGDTPSRSRILTCRPPRSEPASAEQQCAKAILSRLARHAYRRPITDQDVQVLLGFFASGRKAGGFDDGIQFALERLLVDPNFLFRIERDPAGTAPGTVYPVPDLELATRLSTFLWGSLPDSQLMDLASRGKLGQPQVLDQQTRRLLADARSKR
;
A
#
# COMPACT_ATOMS: atom_id res chain seq x y z
N MET A 1 54.69 66.83 36.24
CA MET A 1 53.53 67.58 36.79
C MET A 1 52.31 66.65 36.80
N PRO A 2 51.45 66.73 37.82
CA PRO A 2 50.72 65.58 38.36
C PRO A 2 49.19 65.59 38.10
N LYS A 3 48.57 64.45 38.44
CA LYS A 3 47.20 64.22 38.99
C LYS A 3 46.18 63.45 38.13
N GLY A 4 45.48 62.54 38.83
CA GLY A 4 44.14 62.02 38.54
C GLY A 4 44.16 60.56 38.09
N SER A 5 43.93 59.51 38.89
CA SER A 5 42.91 59.16 39.90
C SER A 5 42.16 57.90 39.45
N ASN A 6 42.00 56.97 40.38
CA ASN A 6 40.92 55.99 40.53
C ASN A 6 41.00 54.64 39.79
N THR A 7 41.55 53.69 40.56
CA THR A 7 41.08 52.32 40.75
C THR A 7 39.57 52.12 40.59
N ALA A 8 39.18 51.18 39.73
CA ALA A 8 37.92 50.44 39.84
C ALA A 8 38.14 49.01 39.35
N LEU A 9 38.28 48.09 40.30
CA LEU A 9 38.28 46.64 40.10
C LEU A 9 36.83 46.22 39.87
N ALA A 10 36.45 45.90 38.64
CA ALA A 10 35.12 45.36 38.33
C ALA A 10 35.14 43.83 38.51
N LEU A 11 34.46 43.37 39.57
CA LEU A 11 34.12 41.97 39.81
C LEU A 11 33.27 41.43 38.65
N LEU A 12 33.77 40.39 37.99
CA LEU A 12 33.00 39.54 37.08
C LEU A 12 31.96 38.75 37.87
N ALA A 13 30.70 39.17 37.78
CA ALA A 13 29.56 38.40 38.26
C ALA A 13 29.31 37.20 37.32
N THR A 14 29.74 36.02 37.75
CA THR A 14 29.33 34.74 37.16
C THR A 14 27.86 34.46 37.50
N GLY A 15 26.94 34.74 36.58
CA GLY A 15 25.55 34.31 36.66
C GLY A 15 25.43 32.82 36.38
N TRP A 16 25.42 32.00 37.43
CA TRP A 16 24.98 30.62 37.36
C TRP A 16 23.44 30.60 37.35
N LEU A 17 22.85 30.28 36.20
CA LEU A 17 21.43 29.91 36.13
C LEU A 17 21.26 28.54 36.81
N LEU A 18 20.79 28.56 38.06
CA LEU A 18 20.21 27.41 38.74
C LEU A 18 18.90 27.05 38.02
N VAL A 19 18.95 26.05 37.14
CA VAL A 19 17.75 25.35 36.68
C VAL A 19 17.26 24.53 37.86
N ALA A 20 16.16 24.96 38.49
CA ALA A 20 15.48 24.19 39.51
C ALA A 20 14.97 22.87 38.89
N ALA A 21 15.65 21.77 39.19
CA ALA A 21 15.12 20.44 38.97
C ALA A 21 13.92 20.27 39.91
N GLY A 22 12.71 20.41 39.38
CA GLY A 22 11.50 20.00 40.09
C GLY A 22 11.59 18.52 40.45
N PRO A 23 11.07 18.10 41.61
CA PRO A 23 11.12 16.70 42.01
C PRO A 23 10.33 15.89 40.98
N VAL A 24 11.03 14.93 40.36
CA VAL A 24 10.39 13.83 39.64
C VAL A 24 9.50 13.14 40.66
N HIS A 25 8.19 13.36 40.57
CA HIS A 25 7.23 12.58 41.33
C HIS A 25 7.38 11.15 40.83
N ALA A 26 8.02 10.30 41.64
CA ALA A 26 7.80 8.88 41.55
C ALA A 26 6.28 8.69 41.64
N ALA A 27 5.66 8.20 40.57
CA ALA A 27 4.26 7.84 40.57
C ALA A 27 4.08 6.75 41.64
N GLY A 28 3.59 7.18 42.81
CA GLY A 28 3.22 6.26 43.87
C GLY A 28 2.14 5.33 43.34
N THR A 29 2.25 4.05 43.68
CA THR A 29 1.21 3.05 43.44
C THR A 29 -0.14 3.64 43.88
N PRO A 30 -1.16 3.71 42.99
CA PRO A 30 -2.47 4.20 43.39
C PRO A 30 -2.97 3.37 44.59
N PRO A 31 -3.68 3.99 45.55
CA PRO A 31 -4.22 3.26 46.68
C PRO A 31 -5.14 2.13 46.15
N PRO A 32 -5.11 0.93 46.76
CA PRO A 32 -5.94 -0.18 46.31
C PRO A 32 -7.41 0.25 46.28
N SER A 33 -8.08 -0.06 45.18
CA SER A 33 -9.52 0.12 45.05
C SER A 33 -10.22 -0.76 46.07
N THR A 34 -10.64 -0.20 47.21
CA THR A 34 -11.40 -0.97 48.18
C THR A 34 -12.73 -1.39 47.56
N LEU A 35 -12.99 -2.70 47.49
CA LEU A 35 -14.25 -3.23 47.02
C LEU A 35 -15.40 -2.62 47.85
N PRO A 36 -16.36 -1.91 47.24
CA PRO A 36 -17.51 -1.43 47.97
C PRO A 36 -18.22 -2.59 48.65
N ALA A 37 -18.55 -2.45 49.94
CA ALA A 37 -19.18 -3.52 50.72
C ALA A 37 -20.47 -4.05 50.05
N SER A 38 -21.18 -3.18 49.33
CA SER A 38 -22.35 -3.54 48.51
C SER A 38 -22.01 -4.53 47.39
N HIS A 39 -20.88 -4.35 46.69
CA HIS A 39 -20.45 -5.24 45.61
C HIS A 39 -19.92 -6.58 46.15
N ARG A 40 -19.23 -6.56 47.30
CA ARG A 40 -18.79 -7.79 47.99
C ARG A 40 -19.98 -8.68 48.33
N ALA A 41 -21.02 -8.10 48.94
CA ALA A 41 -22.23 -8.83 49.31
C ALA A 41 -22.93 -9.46 48.10
N VAL A 42 -22.92 -8.80 46.94
CA VAL A 42 -23.48 -9.35 45.70
C VAL A 42 -22.68 -10.57 45.23
N LEU A 43 -21.34 -10.51 45.23
CA LEU A 43 -20.50 -11.64 44.85
C LEU A 43 -20.68 -12.84 45.80
N GLU A 44 -20.75 -12.59 47.10
CA GLU A 44 -20.98 -13.63 48.12
C GLU A 44 -22.35 -14.30 47.96
N THR A 45 -23.40 -13.50 47.72
CA THR A 45 -24.77 -13.99 47.62
C THR A 45 -25.02 -14.77 46.32
N TYR A 46 -24.51 -14.27 45.20
CA TYR A 46 -24.91 -14.74 43.88
C TYR A 46 -23.82 -15.53 43.13
N CYS A 47 -22.54 -15.41 43.49
CA CYS A 47 -21.43 -16.00 42.75
C CYS A 47 -20.72 -17.12 43.54
N PHE A 48 -20.32 -16.85 44.78
CA PHE A 48 -19.46 -17.75 45.55
C PHE A 48 -20.14 -19.03 45.98
N GLY A 49 -21.47 -19.12 45.95
CA GLY A 49 -22.19 -20.38 46.19
C GLY A 49 -21.85 -21.49 45.18
N CYS A 50 -21.48 -21.15 43.94
CA CYS A 50 -21.17 -22.12 42.88
C CYS A 50 -19.73 -22.02 42.36
N HIS A 51 -19.15 -20.82 42.33
CA HIS A 51 -17.79 -20.57 41.85
C HIS A 51 -16.80 -20.48 43.01
N ASN A 52 -16.69 -21.56 43.78
CA ASN A 52 -15.78 -21.68 44.91
C ASN A 52 -14.81 -22.85 44.77
N GLN A 53 -13.79 -22.91 45.63
CA GLN A 53 -12.79 -23.97 45.64
C GLN A 53 -13.36 -25.39 45.73
N LYS A 54 -14.56 -25.57 46.31
CA LYS A 54 -15.21 -26.88 46.50
C LYS A 54 -16.02 -27.31 45.28
N LEU A 55 -16.89 -26.45 44.75
CA LEU A 55 -17.80 -26.75 43.65
C LEU A 55 -17.16 -26.54 42.27
N ARG A 56 -16.28 -25.54 42.12
CA ARG A 56 -15.54 -25.23 40.88
C ARG A 56 -16.41 -25.28 39.62
N THR A 57 -17.63 -24.74 39.69
CA THR A 57 -18.58 -24.82 38.59
C THR A 57 -17.96 -24.20 37.32
N ALA A 58 -17.97 -24.96 36.22
CA ALA A 58 -17.31 -24.60 34.96
C ALA A 58 -15.79 -24.31 35.08
N GLY A 59 -15.12 -24.91 36.08
CA GLY A 59 -13.69 -24.75 36.32
C GLY A 59 -13.28 -23.39 36.92
N LEU A 60 -14.24 -22.60 37.41
CA LEU A 60 -14.00 -21.24 37.92
C LEU A 60 -14.11 -21.16 39.45
N THR A 61 -13.13 -20.53 40.09
CA THR A 61 -13.07 -20.25 41.54
C THR A 61 -12.89 -18.75 41.76
N LEU A 62 -13.99 -18.05 42.06
CA LEU A 62 -13.98 -16.60 42.28
C LEU A 62 -13.69 -16.25 43.75
N ASP A 63 -13.91 -17.18 44.67
CA ASP A 63 -13.63 -17.04 46.11
C ASP A 63 -12.12 -16.94 46.43
N THR A 64 -11.27 -17.34 45.49
CA THR A 64 -9.81 -17.26 45.61
C THR A 64 -9.22 -15.99 45.02
N LEU A 65 -9.97 -15.28 44.17
CA LEU A 65 -9.52 -14.06 43.53
C LEU A 65 -9.76 -12.91 44.48
N SER A 66 -8.82 -11.97 44.57
CA SER A 66 -9.00 -10.76 45.36
C SER A 66 -9.95 -9.83 44.61
N PRO A 67 -11.18 -9.58 45.09
CA PRO A 67 -12.06 -8.61 44.44
C PRO A 67 -11.67 -7.17 44.85
N ASP A 68 -10.67 -6.99 45.72
CA ASP A 68 -10.04 -5.70 46.02
C ASP A 68 -8.93 -5.34 45.00
N ASP A 69 -8.47 -6.31 44.20
CA ASP A 69 -7.56 -6.11 43.06
C ASP A 69 -8.06 -6.88 41.84
N VAL A 70 -9.10 -6.34 41.22
CA VAL A 70 -9.71 -6.88 40.00
C VAL A 70 -8.69 -6.98 38.85
N SER A 71 -7.65 -6.14 38.88
CA SER A 71 -6.69 -6.06 37.79
C SER A 71 -5.70 -7.23 37.72
N ALA A 72 -5.39 -7.84 38.87
CA ALA A 72 -4.52 -9.03 38.94
C ALA A 72 -5.06 -10.19 38.09
N ASP A 73 -6.39 -10.32 37.99
CA ASP A 73 -7.08 -11.39 37.28
C ASP A 73 -8.03 -10.85 36.19
N ALA A 74 -7.66 -9.74 35.54
CA ALA A 74 -8.52 -9.01 34.60
C ALA A 74 -9.18 -9.92 33.54
N ALA A 75 -8.44 -10.87 32.95
CA ALA A 75 -8.97 -11.80 31.95
C ALA A 75 -10.09 -12.72 32.47
N VAL A 76 -10.11 -13.03 33.77
CA VAL A 76 -11.19 -13.79 34.41
C VAL A 76 -12.37 -12.86 34.67
N TRP A 77 -12.12 -11.68 35.22
CA TRP A 77 -13.16 -10.69 35.51
C TRP A 77 -13.85 -10.16 34.25
N GLU A 78 -13.18 -10.02 33.12
CA GLU A 78 -13.80 -9.71 31.81
C GLU A 78 -14.81 -10.77 31.37
N LYS A 79 -14.53 -12.06 31.65
CA LYS A 79 -15.51 -13.13 31.40
C LYS A 79 -16.72 -12.99 32.31
N VAL A 80 -16.51 -12.63 33.58
CA VAL A 80 -17.59 -12.36 34.54
C VAL A 80 -18.42 -11.16 34.09
N ILE A 81 -17.79 -10.05 33.72
CA ILE A 81 -18.44 -8.85 33.16
C ILE A 81 -19.32 -9.25 31.98
N ARG A 82 -18.80 -10.03 31.02
CA ARG A 82 -19.59 -10.49 29.87
C ARG A 82 -20.82 -11.30 30.29
N LYS A 83 -20.70 -12.16 31.31
CA LYS A 83 -21.82 -12.94 31.84
C LYS A 83 -22.86 -12.07 32.56
N LEU A 84 -22.41 -11.06 33.31
CA LEU A 84 -23.27 -10.09 33.99
C LEU A 84 -24.00 -9.19 32.98
N ARG A 85 -23.30 -8.67 31.96
CA ARG A 85 -23.88 -7.83 30.90
C ARG A 85 -24.91 -8.57 30.05
N LEU A 86 -24.70 -9.86 29.83
CA LEU A 86 -25.67 -10.74 29.15
C LEU A 86 -26.74 -11.30 30.11
N GLU A 87 -26.68 -10.96 31.40
CA GLU A 87 -27.57 -11.49 32.44
C GLU A 87 -27.68 -13.04 32.37
N THR A 88 -26.59 -13.74 32.09
CA THR A 88 -26.58 -15.21 31.98
C THR A 88 -26.17 -15.92 33.26
N MET A 89 -25.65 -15.17 34.23
CA MET A 89 -25.29 -15.64 35.57
C MET A 89 -25.88 -14.72 36.63
N PRO A 90 -26.47 -15.25 37.72
CA PRO A 90 -26.68 -16.66 38.03
C PRO A 90 -27.63 -17.37 37.04
N PRO A 91 -27.50 -18.69 36.80
CA PRO A 91 -28.31 -19.39 35.80
C PRO A 91 -29.80 -19.40 36.17
N SER A 92 -30.66 -19.69 35.18
CA SER A 92 -32.10 -19.82 35.40
C SER A 92 -32.43 -20.77 36.56
N GLY A 93 -33.37 -20.38 37.42
CA GLY A 93 -33.76 -21.14 38.61
C GLY A 93 -32.95 -20.86 39.87
N ARG A 94 -31.94 -19.98 39.82
CA ARG A 94 -31.25 -19.45 41.01
C ARG A 94 -31.78 -18.06 41.39
N PRO A 95 -31.60 -17.61 42.65
CA PRO A 95 -31.83 -16.22 43.02
C PRO A 95 -30.98 -15.30 42.15
N ARG A 96 -31.56 -14.18 41.70
CA ARG A 96 -30.90 -13.22 40.80
C ARG A 96 -31.04 -11.81 41.37
N PRO A 97 -30.01 -10.97 41.22
CA PRO A 97 -30.11 -9.55 41.55
C PRO A 97 -31.05 -8.83 40.59
N ASP A 98 -31.51 -7.64 40.98
CA ASP A 98 -32.25 -6.75 40.09
C ASP A 98 -31.34 -6.17 38.99
N GLN A 99 -31.96 -5.53 38.00
CA GLN A 99 -31.22 -5.02 36.84
C GLN A 99 -30.28 -3.86 37.19
N ALA A 100 -30.62 -3.04 38.18
CA ALA A 100 -29.77 -1.94 38.61
C ALA A 100 -28.46 -2.47 39.24
N THR A 101 -28.58 -3.52 40.05
CA THR A 101 -27.47 -4.20 40.71
C THR A 101 -26.55 -4.90 39.70
N TYR A 102 -27.12 -5.57 38.68
CA TYR A 102 -26.33 -6.12 37.56
C TYR A 102 -25.46 -5.07 36.89
N ARG A 103 -26.08 -3.94 36.49
CA ARG A 103 -25.38 -2.86 35.80
C ARG A 103 -24.33 -2.22 36.70
N ALA A 104 -24.64 -2.00 37.98
CA ALA A 104 -23.72 -1.38 38.93
C ALA A 104 -22.46 -2.23 39.14
N LEU A 105 -22.61 -3.54 39.37
CA LEU A 105 -21.46 -4.44 39.55
C LEU A 105 -20.61 -4.55 38.27
N ALA A 106 -21.26 -4.73 37.12
CA ALA A 106 -20.55 -4.83 35.84
C ALA A 106 -19.79 -3.54 35.51
N SER A 107 -20.43 -2.37 35.65
CA SER A 107 -19.77 -1.07 35.42
C SER A 107 -18.63 -0.81 36.42
N TRP A 108 -18.76 -1.25 37.68
CA TRP A 108 -17.68 -1.11 38.64
C TRP A 108 -16.47 -1.98 38.26
N LEU A 109 -16.68 -3.25 37.92
CA LEU A 109 -15.61 -4.14 37.46
C LEU A 109 -14.91 -3.59 36.20
N GLU A 110 -15.67 -3.12 35.22
CA GLU A 110 -15.15 -2.48 34.00
C GLU A 110 -14.28 -1.26 34.35
N ASN A 111 -14.79 -0.35 35.19
CA ASN A 111 -14.06 0.86 35.59
C ASN A 111 -12.75 0.54 36.34
N GLU A 112 -12.71 -0.49 37.18
CA GLU A 112 -11.47 -0.87 37.88
C GLU A 112 -10.43 -1.48 36.93
N ILE A 113 -10.87 -2.31 35.97
CA ILE A 113 -9.97 -2.82 34.93
C ILE A 113 -9.46 -1.68 34.05
N ASP A 114 -10.33 -0.77 33.62
CA ASP A 114 -9.96 0.38 32.78
C ASP A 114 -8.99 1.33 33.49
N LYS A 115 -9.19 1.61 34.79
CA LYS A 115 -8.25 2.39 35.60
C LYS A 115 -6.87 1.73 35.68
N SER A 116 -6.83 0.42 35.92
CA SER A 116 -5.56 -0.29 35.99
C SER A 116 -4.86 -0.33 34.63
N ALA A 117 -5.59 -0.56 33.55
CA ALA A 117 -5.07 -0.53 32.19
C ALA A 117 -4.55 0.87 31.80
N ALA A 118 -5.21 1.94 32.25
CA ALA A 118 -4.73 3.31 32.04
C ALA A 118 -3.45 3.63 32.84
N ALA A 119 -3.31 3.08 34.05
CA ALA A 119 -2.13 3.25 34.89
C ALA A 119 -0.94 2.39 34.43
N ASN A 120 -1.21 1.18 33.94
CA ASN A 120 -0.24 0.19 33.49
C ASN A 120 -0.60 -0.32 32.09
N PRO A 121 -0.46 0.52 31.05
CA PRO A 121 -0.85 0.14 29.70
C PRO A 121 -0.03 -1.07 29.23
N ASN A 122 -0.72 -2.11 28.77
CA ASN A 122 -0.11 -3.28 28.16
C ASN A 122 -0.78 -3.55 26.80
N PRO A 123 -0.24 -2.96 25.71
CA PRO A 123 -0.79 -3.16 24.36
C PRO A 123 -0.44 -4.53 23.75
N GLY A 124 0.24 -5.40 24.50
CA GLY A 124 0.79 -6.66 23.98
C GLY A 124 2.10 -6.47 23.22
N ARG A 125 2.55 -7.55 22.57
CA ARG A 125 3.79 -7.59 21.78
C ARG A 125 3.46 -7.76 20.31
N SER A 126 4.11 -6.98 19.45
CA SER A 126 4.16 -7.20 18.02
C SER A 126 5.23 -8.24 17.68
N ALA A 127 5.10 -8.89 16.52
CA ALA A 127 6.19 -9.71 16.00
C ALA A 127 7.41 -8.84 15.68
N ILE A 128 8.59 -9.28 16.14
CA ILE A 128 9.87 -8.56 15.97
C ILE A 128 10.19 -8.33 14.48
N PHE A 129 9.89 -9.32 13.63
CA PHE A 129 10.11 -9.26 12.20
C PHE A 129 8.76 -9.12 11.50
N HIS A 130 8.53 -7.96 10.89
CA HIS A 130 7.35 -7.73 10.09
C HIS A 130 7.77 -7.41 8.65
N ARG A 131 7.73 -8.42 7.77
CA ARG A 131 7.98 -8.23 6.35
C ARG A 131 6.96 -7.26 5.76
N LEU A 132 7.37 -6.39 4.85
CA LEU A 132 6.43 -5.60 4.05
C LEU A 132 5.59 -6.54 3.19
N ASN A 133 4.27 -6.49 3.37
CA ASN A 133 3.37 -7.23 2.49
C ASN A 133 3.45 -6.66 1.04
N ARG A 134 2.81 -7.33 0.09
CA ARG A 134 2.89 -6.98 -1.33
C ARG A 134 2.45 -5.52 -1.60
N PHE A 135 1.41 -5.06 -0.91
CA PHE A 135 0.88 -3.71 -1.03
C PHE A 135 1.84 -2.66 -0.42
N GLU A 136 2.34 -2.91 0.79
CA GLU A 136 3.32 -2.07 1.46
C GLU A 136 4.62 -1.97 0.67
N TYR A 137 5.09 -3.07 0.09
CA TYR A 137 6.27 -3.08 -0.79
C TYR A 137 6.05 -2.21 -2.04
N GLN A 138 4.90 -2.34 -2.71
CA GLN A 138 4.56 -1.52 -3.87
C GLN A 138 4.55 -0.02 -3.52
N ASN A 139 3.90 0.35 -2.42
CA ASN A 139 3.84 1.74 -1.97
C ASN A 139 5.21 2.28 -1.56
N ALA A 140 6.01 1.48 -0.84
CA ALA A 140 7.36 1.84 -0.45
C ALA A 140 8.26 2.08 -1.67
N VAL A 141 8.19 1.22 -2.69
CA VAL A 141 8.89 1.41 -3.97
C VAL A 141 8.41 2.69 -4.67
N ARG A 142 7.09 2.91 -4.73
CA ARG A 142 6.50 4.10 -5.35
C ARG A 142 6.97 5.38 -4.69
N ASP A 143 6.97 5.44 -3.37
CA ASP A 143 7.34 6.65 -2.63
C ASP A 143 8.88 6.86 -2.62
N LEU A 144 9.66 5.78 -2.62
CA LEU A 144 11.13 5.85 -2.66
C LEU A 144 11.67 6.24 -4.05
N LEU A 145 11.12 5.64 -5.11
CA LEU A 145 11.66 5.71 -6.46
C LEU A 145 10.76 6.47 -7.44
N ALA A 146 9.58 6.95 -7.04
CA ALA A 146 8.62 7.62 -7.92
C ALA A 146 8.24 6.81 -9.17
N ILE A 147 8.09 5.48 -9.01
CA ILE A 147 7.67 4.56 -10.05
C ILE A 147 6.47 3.74 -9.58
N ASP A 148 5.43 3.63 -10.43
CA ASP A 148 4.31 2.73 -10.18
C ASP A 148 4.54 1.42 -10.91
N VAL A 149 4.57 0.32 -10.18
CA VAL A 149 4.85 -1.02 -10.71
C VAL A 149 3.76 -1.95 -10.23
N ASP A 150 3.23 -2.76 -11.15
CA ASP A 150 2.32 -3.84 -10.80
C ASP A 150 3.07 -4.97 -10.09
N VAL A 151 3.15 -4.86 -8.76
CA VAL A 151 3.83 -5.86 -7.93
C VAL A 151 3.04 -7.17 -7.88
N ALA A 152 1.74 -7.17 -8.15
CA ALA A 152 0.93 -8.40 -8.22
C ALA A 152 1.39 -9.32 -9.34
N SER A 153 1.94 -8.78 -10.44
CA SER A 153 2.59 -9.56 -11.51
C SER A 153 3.98 -10.10 -11.14
N LEU A 154 4.60 -9.55 -10.09
CA LEU A 154 6.00 -9.83 -9.73
C LEU A 154 6.14 -10.74 -8.51
N LEU A 155 5.25 -10.59 -7.53
CA LEU A 155 5.29 -11.31 -6.26
C LEU A 155 3.99 -12.10 -6.05
N PRO A 156 4.08 -13.32 -5.47
CA PRO A 156 2.90 -14.07 -5.08
C PRO A 156 2.07 -13.29 -4.04
N SER A 157 0.80 -13.64 -3.91
CA SER A 157 -0.06 -13.10 -2.84
C SER A 157 0.44 -13.54 -1.47
N ASP A 158 0.27 -12.67 -0.48
CA ASP A 158 0.50 -13.00 0.92
C ASP A 158 -0.62 -13.90 1.46
N ASN A 159 -0.32 -14.67 2.52
CA ASN A 159 -1.29 -15.56 3.14
C ASN A 159 -2.34 -14.76 3.93
N THR A 160 -3.63 -15.06 3.70
CA THR A 160 -4.76 -14.44 4.39
C THR A 160 -5.68 -15.45 5.08
N TYR A 161 -5.32 -16.75 5.08
CA TYR A 161 -6.24 -17.87 5.35
C TYR A 161 -6.85 -17.85 6.76
N ASP A 162 -6.09 -17.51 7.80
CA ASP A 162 -6.57 -17.65 9.19
C ASP A 162 -7.23 -16.40 9.78
N GLN A 163 -6.86 -15.21 9.29
CA GLN A 163 -7.18 -13.93 9.93
C GLN A 163 -7.79 -12.90 8.97
N GLY A 164 -7.84 -13.17 7.67
CA GLY A 164 -8.44 -12.30 6.66
C GLY A 164 -7.67 -11.02 6.31
N PHE A 165 -6.55 -10.75 6.98
CA PHE A 165 -5.68 -9.59 6.72
C PHE A 165 -4.34 -10.03 6.14
N ASP A 166 -3.84 -9.29 5.15
CA ASP A 166 -2.57 -9.55 4.45
C ASP A 166 -1.36 -8.87 5.10
N ASN A 167 -1.54 -8.18 6.23
CA ASN A 167 -0.52 -7.46 6.98
C ASN A 167 -0.22 -8.08 8.36
N ASN A 168 -0.59 -9.36 8.55
CA ASN A 168 -0.28 -10.08 9.79
C ASN A 168 1.19 -10.53 9.80
N ALA A 169 2.02 -9.85 10.60
CA ALA A 169 3.44 -10.11 10.72
C ALA A 169 3.80 -11.59 11.00
N GLU A 170 3.00 -12.31 11.78
CA GLU A 170 3.24 -13.71 12.14
C GLU A 170 3.10 -14.67 10.95
N GLN A 171 2.34 -14.27 9.92
CA GLN A 171 2.09 -15.08 8.72
C GLN A 171 2.98 -14.67 7.54
N LEU A 172 3.63 -13.51 7.61
CA LEU A 172 4.46 -12.95 6.54
C LEU A 172 5.88 -13.53 6.51
N SER A 173 5.97 -14.87 6.56
CA SER A 173 7.23 -15.61 6.46
C SER A 173 7.96 -15.38 5.12
N MET A 174 9.26 -15.66 5.10
CA MET A 174 10.12 -15.56 3.91
C MET A 174 10.63 -16.94 3.53
N SER A 175 10.20 -17.46 2.37
CA SER A 175 10.75 -18.68 1.78
C SER A 175 11.87 -18.37 0.79
N PRO A 176 12.77 -19.33 0.48
CA PRO A 176 13.79 -19.14 -0.55
C PRO A 176 13.21 -18.74 -1.91
N ALA A 177 12.12 -19.39 -2.33
CA ALA A 177 11.45 -19.06 -3.59
C ALA A 177 10.87 -17.63 -3.59
N LEU A 178 10.36 -17.16 -2.45
CA LEU A 178 9.89 -15.79 -2.32
C LEU A 178 11.05 -14.79 -2.41
N LEU A 179 12.20 -15.09 -1.81
CA LEU A 179 13.40 -14.27 -1.92
C LEU A 179 13.88 -14.16 -3.38
N ASP A 180 13.87 -15.26 -4.14
CA ASP A 180 14.21 -15.26 -5.57
C ASP A 180 13.26 -14.37 -6.39
N ARG A 181 11.97 -14.35 -6.02
CA ARG A 181 10.98 -13.43 -6.60
C ARG A 181 11.27 -11.98 -6.25
N TYR A 182 11.64 -11.67 -5.01
CA TYR A 182 12.06 -10.32 -4.62
C TYR A 182 13.32 -9.87 -5.36
N LEU A 183 14.32 -10.73 -5.53
CA LEU A 183 15.53 -10.42 -6.32
C LEU A 183 15.18 -10.10 -7.79
N SER A 184 14.33 -10.93 -8.40
CA SER A 184 13.85 -10.71 -9.77
C SER A 184 13.04 -9.40 -9.90
N ALA A 185 12.17 -9.13 -8.93
CA ALA A 185 11.37 -7.91 -8.87
C ALA A 185 12.26 -6.68 -8.68
N ALA A 186 13.20 -6.71 -7.74
CA ALA A 186 14.15 -5.63 -7.46
C ALA A 186 15.02 -5.31 -8.68
N ARG A 187 15.49 -6.33 -9.42
CA ARG A 187 16.20 -6.13 -10.70
C ARG A 187 15.32 -5.42 -11.73
N LYS A 188 14.08 -5.87 -11.93
CA LYS A 188 13.16 -5.24 -12.88
C LYS A 188 12.88 -3.79 -12.48
N ILE A 189 12.53 -3.55 -11.22
CA ILE A 189 12.19 -2.22 -10.68
C ILE A 189 13.39 -1.27 -10.78
N SER A 190 14.56 -1.68 -10.32
CA SER A 190 15.76 -0.83 -10.33
C SER A 190 16.18 -0.43 -11.75
N ARG A 191 16.10 -1.34 -12.73
CA ARG A 191 16.37 -1.02 -14.15
C ARG A 191 15.38 0.01 -14.69
N LEU A 192 14.09 -0.18 -14.43
CA LEU A 192 13.04 0.78 -14.83
C LEU A 192 13.25 2.15 -14.17
N ALA A 193 13.68 2.18 -12.92
CA ALA A 193 13.85 3.39 -12.13
C ALA A 193 15.00 4.28 -12.64
N VAL A 194 16.10 3.68 -13.10
CA VAL A 194 17.23 4.44 -13.66
C VAL A 194 17.14 4.69 -15.18
N GLY A 195 16.16 4.07 -15.86
CA GLY A 195 15.96 4.19 -17.30
C GLY A 195 16.89 3.29 -18.13
N ILE A 196 17.28 2.13 -17.60
CA ILE A 196 18.04 1.14 -18.39
C ILE A 196 17.07 0.34 -19.25
N ALA A 197 17.35 0.29 -20.55
CA ALA A 197 16.52 -0.41 -21.51
C ALA A 197 16.36 -1.91 -21.16
N PRO A 198 15.18 -2.50 -21.37
CA PRO A 198 15.03 -3.96 -21.26
C PRO A 198 15.86 -4.65 -22.35
N ALA A 199 16.25 -5.91 -22.09
CA ALA A 199 17.06 -6.69 -23.04
C ALA A 199 16.36 -6.96 -24.38
N GLY A 200 15.04 -6.87 -24.42
CA GLY A 200 14.23 -6.93 -25.62
C GLY A 200 12.83 -6.33 -25.38
N PRO A 201 12.02 -6.20 -26.44
CA PRO A 201 10.67 -5.67 -26.33
C PRO A 201 9.86 -6.43 -25.28
N GLN A 202 9.24 -5.70 -24.36
CA GLN A 202 8.27 -6.25 -23.41
C GLN A 202 6.87 -6.04 -23.96
N VAL A 203 5.94 -6.91 -23.55
CA VAL A 203 4.55 -6.88 -24.01
C VAL A 203 3.64 -6.95 -22.80
N ASP A 204 2.94 -5.85 -22.54
CA ASP A 204 1.97 -5.76 -21.46
C ASP A 204 0.55 -5.79 -22.05
N THR A 205 -0.30 -6.66 -21.51
CA THR A 205 -1.69 -6.84 -21.97
C THR A 205 -2.67 -6.32 -20.92
N TYR A 206 -3.49 -5.35 -21.32
CA TYR A 206 -4.50 -4.71 -20.49
C TYR A 206 -5.87 -5.19 -20.91
N LYS A 207 -6.47 -6.06 -20.08
CA LYS A 207 -7.78 -6.67 -20.36
C LYS A 207 -8.89 -5.79 -19.83
N VAL A 208 -9.93 -5.60 -20.64
CA VAL A 208 -11.21 -5.08 -20.18
C VAL A 208 -12.02 -6.26 -19.64
N HIS A 209 -12.64 -6.08 -18.47
CA HIS A 209 -13.43 -7.16 -17.88
C HIS A 209 -14.59 -7.55 -18.81
N LEU A 210 -14.79 -8.84 -19.04
CA LEU A 210 -15.75 -9.35 -20.02
C LEU A 210 -17.18 -8.84 -19.78
N ASN A 211 -17.57 -8.70 -18.50
CA ASN A 211 -18.89 -8.23 -18.09
C ASN A 211 -19.01 -6.70 -17.98
N LEU A 212 -17.95 -5.94 -18.27
CA LEU A 212 -18.00 -4.48 -18.26
C LEU A 212 -18.75 -4.00 -19.50
N MET A 213 -19.83 -3.23 -19.29
CA MET A 213 -20.54 -2.59 -20.39
C MET A 213 -19.78 -1.34 -20.85
N GLN A 214 -19.56 -1.23 -22.15
CA GLN A 214 -18.75 -0.18 -22.78
C GLN A 214 -19.61 0.82 -23.57
N ASP A 215 -20.87 0.99 -23.15
CA ASP A 215 -21.86 1.85 -23.82
C ASP A 215 -21.82 3.32 -23.33
N ASP A 216 -20.82 3.70 -22.52
CA ASP A 216 -20.58 5.09 -22.07
C ASP A 216 -19.07 5.35 -21.87
N ARG A 217 -18.69 6.58 -21.48
CA ARG A 217 -17.32 6.95 -21.10
C ARG A 217 -16.89 6.19 -19.84
N LEU A 218 -15.84 5.37 -19.96
CA LEU A 218 -15.41 4.45 -18.88
C LEU A 218 -14.38 5.02 -17.90
N SER A 219 -13.79 6.17 -18.19
CA SER A 219 -12.75 6.77 -17.33
C SER A 219 -12.69 8.28 -17.51
N GLU A 220 -12.32 8.96 -16.43
CA GLU A 220 -12.03 10.40 -16.47
C GLU A 220 -10.81 10.73 -17.34
N ASP A 221 -9.89 9.76 -17.50
CA ASP A 221 -8.70 9.89 -18.36
C ASP A 221 -9.06 9.78 -19.86
N LEU A 222 -10.31 9.46 -20.22
CA LEU A 222 -10.79 9.44 -21.61
C LEU A 222 -11.46 10.77 -22.00
N PRO A 223 -11.39 11.18 -23.30
CA PRO A 223 -12.08 12.38 -23.79
C PRO A 223 -13.60 12.34 -23.54
N PHE A 224 -14.25 13.50 -23.37
CA PHE A 224 -15.72 13.57 -23.19
C PHE A 224 -16.52 12.96 -24.36
N GLY A 225 -16.00 13.06 -25.58
CA GLY A 225 -16.60 12.45 -26.78
C GLY A 225 -16.26 10.97 -26.96
N SER A 226 -15.77 10.27 -25.94
CA SER A 226 -15.44 8.84 -26.01
C SER A 226 -16.63 7.95 -25.66
N LEU A 227 -16.61 6.74 -26.19
CA LEU A 227 -17.54 5.65 -25.92
C LEU A 227 -16.73 4.38 -25.69
N GLY A 228 -16.94 3.73 -24.55
CA GLY A 228 -16.28 2.48 -24.22
C GLY A 228 -14.77 2.58 -24.12
N GLY A 229 -14.09 1.46 -24.37
CA GLY A 229 -12.64 1.41 -24.44
C GLY A 229 -11.94 1.32 -23.09
N ILE A 230 -10.70 1.79 -23.03
CA ILE A 230 -9.85 1.73 -21.83
C ILE A 230 -8.85 2.89 -21.82
N ALA A 231 -8.61 3.46 -20.64
CA ALA A 231 -7.48 4.34 -20.37
C ALA A 231 -6.45 3.59 -19.52
N ILE A 232 -5.21 3.52 -20.02
CA ILE A 232 -4.15 2.70 -19.47
C ILE A 232 -3.03 3.61 -18.98
N ARG A 233 -2.74 3.55 -17.68
CA ARG A 233 -1.53 4.15 -17.12
C ARG A 233 -0.37 3.18 -17.36
N HIS A 234 0.49 3.50 -18.32
CA HIS A 234 1.62 2.67 -18.71
C HIS A 234 2.93 3.40 -18.40
N TYR A 235 3.91 2.67 -17.87
CA TYR A 235 5.25 3.21 -17.64
C TYR A 235 6.17 2.82 -18.79
N PHE A 236 6.55 3.80 -19.61
CA PHE A 236 7.49 3.58 -20.70
C PHE A 236 8.93 3.59 -20.16
N PRO A 237 9.70 2.49 -20.27
CA PRO A 237 11.02 2.37 -19.62
C PRO A 237 12.07 3.35 -20.14
N VAL A 238 11.98 3.74 -21.42
CA VAL A 238 12.96 4.55 -22.14
C VAL A 238 12.26 5.37 -23.22
N ASP A 239 12.94 6.40 -23.75
CA ASP A 239 12.50 7.06 -24.98
C ASP A 239 12.67 6.06 -26.13
N GLY A 240 11.62 5.83 -26.91
CA GLY A 240 11.68 4.81 -27.95
C GLY A 240 10.42 4.66 -28.79
N GLU A 241 10.48 3.68 -29.68
CA GLU A 241 9.35 3.27 -30.53
C GLU A 241 8.59 2.12 -29.86
N TYR A 242 7.28 2.27 -29.78
CA TYR A 242 6.35 1.32 -29.17
C TYR A 242 5.25 0.95 -30.17
N ARG A 243 4.49 -0.10 -29.85
CA ARG A 243 3.33 -0.53 -30.62
C ARG A 243 2.15 -0.75 -29.69
N VAL A 244 0.99 -0.29 -30.10
CA VAL A 244 -0.29 -0.69 -29.52
C VAL A 244 -0.98 -1.63 -30.50
N LYS A 245 -1.47 -2.76 -30.01
CA LYS A 245 -2.37 -3.68 -30.72
C LYS A 245 -3.68 -3.81 -29.94
N ILE A 246 -4.80 -3.80 -30.64
CA ILE A 246 -6.13 -3.79 -30.04
C ILE A 246 -6.88 -5.04 -30.50
N LYS A 247 -7.53 -5.72 -29.55
CA LYS A 247 -8.48 -6.79 -29.85
C LYS A 247 -9.87 -6.33 -29.45
N LEU A 248 -10.84 -6.50 -30.33
CA LEU A 248 -12.24 -6.15 -30.08
C LEU A 248 -12.97 -7.30 -29.37
N GLN A 249 -14.03 -6.96 -28.66
CA GLN A 249 -14.84 -7.93 -27.94
C GLN A 249 -15.63 -8.80 -28.93
N ALA A 250 -15.43 -10.10 -28.83
CA ALA A 250 -16.19 -11.10 -29.56
C ALA A 250 -17.26 -11.77 -28.68
N ASN A 251 -18.23 -12.43 -29.31
CA ASN A 251 -19.15 -13.35 -28.65
C ASN A 251 -18.47 -14.71 -28.36
N TYR A 252 -19.21 -15.67 -27.80
CA TYR A 252 -18.66 -17.00 -27.45
C TYR A 252 -18.17 -17.82 -28.65
N ASN A 253 -18.58 -17.45 -29.86
CA ASN A 253 -18.20 -18.11 -31.12
C ASN A 253 -17.18 -17.28 -31.91
N ASP A 254 -16.46 -16.37 -31.26
CA ASP A 254 -15.43 -15.51 -31.86
C ASP A 254 -15.90 -14.52 -32.94
N TYR A 255 -17.21 -14.22 -33.03
CA TYR A 255 -17.72 -13.13 -33.88
C TYR A 255 -17.52 -11.80 -33.16
N ILE A 256 -16.81 -10.87 -33.80
CA ILE A 256 -16.59 -9.53 -33.28
C ILE A 256 -17.92 -8.77 -33.19
N ARG A 257 -18.15 -8.12 -32.06
CA ARG A 257 -19.42 -7.42 -31.79
C ARG A 257 -19.48 -6.04 -32.44
N GLY A 258 -20.68 -5.62 -32.83
CA GLY A 258 -20.92 -4.26 -33.34
C GLY A 258 -20.33 -3.99 -34.72
N MET A 259 -20.17 -5.01 -35.57
CA MET A 259 -19.51 -4.87 -36.88
C MET A 259 -20.43 -4.46 -38.02
N GLY A 260 -21.72 -4.21 -37.76
CA GLY A 260 -22.72 -3.86 -38.77
C GLY A 260 -22.71 -2.39 -39.18
N ARG A 261 -22.02 -1.51 -38.44
CA ARG A 261 -21.87 -0.09 -38.78
C ARG A 261 -20.40 0.34 -38.62
N PRO A 262 -19.94 1.37 -39.35
CA PRO A 262 -18.64 1.95 -39.11
C PRO A 262 -18.56 2.62 -37.72
N HIS A 263 -17.48 2.33 -37.00
CA HIS A 263 -17.11 2.89 -35.72
C HIS A 263 -15.70 3.49 -35.83
N ASP A 264 -15.54 4.74 -35.39
CA ASP A 264 -14.23 5.36 -35.27
C ASP A 264 -13.60 5.01 -33.93
N LEU A 265 -12.37 4.48 -33.96
CA LEU A 265 -11.60 4.06 -32.80
C LEU A 265 -10.33 4.91 -32.69
N ASP A 266 -10.22 5.70 -31.63
CA ASP A 266 -9.07 6.55 -31.37
C ASP A 266 -8.04 5.83 -30.49
N VAL A 267 -6.77 5.89 -30.89
CA VAL A 267 -5.60 5.61 -30.05
C VAL A 267 -4.93 6.93 -29.73
N ARG A 268 -4.76 7.22 -28.43
CA ARG A 268 -4.21 8.47 -27.93
C ARG A 268 -3.11 8.22 -26.90
N LEU A 269 -2.13 9.12 -26.86
CA LEU A 269 -1.10 9.18 -25.81
C LEU A 269 -1.18 10.56 -25.15
N ASP A 270 -1.39 10.58 -23.83
CA ASP A 270 -1.57 11.80 -23.04
C ASP A 270 -2.59 12.78 -23.66
N GLY A 271 -3.69 12.22 -24.20
CA GLY A 271 -4.76 12.97 -24.86
C GLY A 271 -4.51 13.33 -26.33
N ALA A 272 -3.26 13.29 -26.81
CA ALA A 272 -2.93 13.54 -28.22
C ALA A 272 -3.29 12.34 -29.11
N LEU A 273 -3.93 12.60 -30.26
CA LEU A 273 -4.32 11.55 -31.20
C LEU A 273 -3.10 10.97 -31.92
N ILE A 274 -2.86 9.67 -31.76
CA ILE A 274 -1.85 8.91 -32.51
C ILE A 274 -2.45 8.44 -33.83
N LYS A 275 -3.59 7.75 -33.75
CA LYS A 275 -4.25 7.13 -34.90
C LYS A 275 -5.73 7.00 -34.66
N ARG A 276 -6.52 7.27 -35.70
CA ARG A 276 -7.92 6.87 -35.80
C ARG A 276 -8.04 5.69 -36.76
N PHE A 277 -8.72 4.65 -36.33
CA PHE A 277 -9.16 3.53 -37.16
C PHE A 277 -10.65 3.66 -37.42
N THR A 278 -11.11 3.08 -38.51
CA THR A 278 -12.54 2.86 -38.77
C THR A 278 -12.76 1.36 -38.90
N VAL A 279 -13.66 0.80 -38.08
CA VAL A 279 -13.95 -0.64 -38.02
C VAL A 279 -15.46 -0.87 -38.04
N GLY A 280 -15.93 -1.99 -38.58
CA GLY A 280 -17.35 -2.23 -38.80
C GLY A 280 -17.89 -1.62 -40.11
N GLY A 281 -19.04 -2.11 -40.57
CA GLY A 281 -19.72 -1.67 -41.81
C GLY A 281 -19.11 -2.18 -43.12
N GLY A 282 -18.09 -3.03 -43.04
CA GLY A 282 -17.35 -3.55 -44.21
C GLY A 282 -17.70 -4.98 -44.63
N ALA A 283 -18.67 -5.62 -43.96
CA ALA A 283 -19.05 -7.00 -44.24
C ALA A 283 -19.64 -7.12 -45.65
N LYS A 284 -19.20 -8.12 -46.41
CA LYS A 284 -19.76 -8.52 -47.71
C LYS A 284 -20.46 -9.85 -47.58
N GLY A 285 -21.45 -10.09 -48.43
CA GLY A 285 -22.22 -11.33 -48.42
C GLY A 285 -23.39 -11.33 -47.43
N MET A 286 -24.10 -12.46 -47.36
CA MET A 286 -25.27 -12.63 -46.51
C MET A 286 -24.89 -12.96 -45.06
N ALA A 287 -25.40 -12.16 -44.13
CA ALA A 287 -25.34 -12.46 -42.70
C ALA A 287 -26.23 -13.66 -42.35
N ALA A 288 -25.87 -14.40 -41.31
CA ALA A 288 -26.75 -15.44 -40.75
C ALA A 288 -28.12 -14.86 -40.36
N PRO A 289 -29.23 -15.59 -40.59
CA PRO A 289 -30.55 -15.18 -40.11
C PRO A 289 -30.49 -14.85 -38.62
N GLY A 290 -30.99 -13.67 -38.26
CA GLY A 290 -30.75 -13.05 -36.95
C GLY A 290 -31.04 -14.01 -35.79
N GLY A 291 -29.99 -14.37 -35.04
CA GLY A 291 -30.09 -15.11 -33.78
C GLY A 291 -29.11 -16.29 -33.62
N TYR A 292 -28.42 -16.74 -34.67
CA TYR A 292 -27.59 -17.95 -34.61
C TYR A 292 -26.20 -17.80 -35.28
N ALA A 293 -25.50 -16.69 -35.05
CA ALA A 293 -24.07 -16.64 -35.33
C ALA A 293 -23.34 -17.56 -34.32
N GLY A 294 -23.07 -18.80 -34.72
CA GLY A 294 -22.42 -19.75 -33.83
C GLY A 294 -22.42 -21.22 -34.24
N ASN A 295 -23.39 -21.66 -35.02
CA ASN A 295 -23.44 -23.05 -35.49
C ASN A 295 -23.86 -23.21 -36.96
N ILE A 296 -24.27 -22.13 -37.62
CA ILE A 296 -24.60 -22.11 -39.04
C ILE A 296 -23.58 -21.21 -39.72
N MET A 297 -22.55 -21.83 -40.30
CA MET A 297 -21.60 -21.13 -41.17
C MET A 297 -22.31 -20.72 -42.46
N MET A 298 -22.28 -19.44 -42.78
CA MET A 298 -22.91 -18.90 -43.99
C MET A 298 -21.85 -18.62 -45.06
N GLU A 299 -21.94 -17.47 -45.73
CA GLU A 299 -21.00 -17.10 -46.77
C GLU A 299 -19.63 -16.77 -46.18
N ARG A 300 -18.60 -17.44 -46.71
CA ARG A 300 -17.22 -17.34 -46.23
C ARG A 300 -16.72 -15.89 -46.11
N GLU A 301 -17.06 -15.02 -47.06
CA GLU A 301 -16.61 -13.62 -47.02
C GLU A 301 -17.16 -12.84 -45.82
N TRP A 302 -18.40 -13.13 -45.41
CA TRP A 302 -19.02 -12.52 -44.24
C TRP A 302 -18.39 -13.06 -42.95
N GLU A 303 -18.23 -14.38 -42.88
CA GLU A 303 -17.60 -15.09 -41.75
C GLU A 303 -16.17 -14.60 -41.51
N ASP A 304 -15.35 -14.58 -42.57
CA ASP A 304 -13.97 -14.14 -42.53
C ASP A 304 -13.88 -12.69 -42.02
N TYR A 305 -14.78 -11.80 -42.45
CA TYR A 305 -14.85 -10.44 -41.93
C TYR A 305 -15.16 -10.39 -40.43
N MET A 306 -16.18 -11.12 -39.98
CA MET A 306 -16.64 -11.06 -38.60
C MET A 306 -15.63 -11.60 -37.59
N HIS A 307 -14.75 -12.53 -37.99
CA HIS A 307 -13.68 -13.06 -37.13
C HIS A 307 -12.40 -12.21 -37.15
N HIS A 308 -12.14 -11.47 -38.24
CA HIS A 308 -10.85 -10.85 -38.50
C HIS A 308 -10.91 -9.32 -38.67
N ALA A 309 -12.06 -8.68 -38.47
CA ALA A 309 -12.23 -7.23 -38.62
C ALA A 309 -11.29 -6.38 -37.74
N ASP A 310 -10.67 -6.96 -36.71
CA ASP A 310 -9.73 -6.28 -35.82
C ASP A 310 -8.25 -6.60 -36.06
N GLU A 311 -7.90 -7.45 -37.03
CA GLU A 311 -6.50 -7.88 -37.26
C GLU A 311 -5.54 -6.72 -37.58
N GLY A 312 -6.04 -5.69 -38.26
CA GLY A 312 -5.29 -4.50 -38.65
C GLY A 312 -5.24 -3.39 -37.59
N LEU A 313 -5.82 -3.59 -36.40
CA LEU A 313 -5.86 -2.58 -35.34
C LEU A 313 -4.54 -2.54 -34.55
N GLU A 314 -3.47 -2.17 -35.24
CA GLU A 314 -2.17 -1.90 -34.64
C GLU A 314 -1.55 -0.60 -35.16
N VAL A 315 -0.82 0.08 -34.27
CA VAL A 315 -0.08 1.30 -34.62
C VAL A 315 1.22 1.38 -33.85
N SER A 316 2.30 1.74 -34.55
CA SER A 316 3.58 2.10 -33.94
C SER A 316 3.68 3.60 -33.74
N PHE A 317 4.27 4.02 -32.62
CA PHE A 317 4.43 5.43 -32.27
C PHE A 317 5.66 5.65 -31.37
N PRO A 318 6.28 6.84 -31.44
CA PRO A 318 7.29 7.25 -30.49
C PRO A 318 6.64 7.59 -29.14
N ALA A 319 7.26 7.15 -28.05
CA ALA A 319 6.89 7.56 -26.70
C ALA A 319 8.11 8.04 -25.90
N LYS A 320 7.88 9.03 -25.04
CA LYS A 320 8.85 9.48 -24.06
C LYS A 320 8.78 8.62 -22.80
N ALA A 321 9.93 8.35 -22.20
CA ALA A 321 10.05 7.57 -20.98
C ALA A 321 9.19 8.14 -19.85
N GLY A 322 8.83 7.27 -18.90
CA GLY A 322 8.07 7.62 -17.71
C GLY A 322 6.58 7.23 -17.79
N PRO A 323 5.80 7.61 -16.77
CA PRO A 323 4.37 7.32 -16.71
C PRO A 323 3.61 8.15 -17.76
N ARG A 324 2.76 7.48 -18.51
CA ARG A 324 1.95 8.05 -19.59
C ARG A 324 0.57 7.40 -19.61
N ILE A 325 -0.40 8.05 -20.24
CA ILE A 325 -1.75 7.52 -20.42
C ILE A 325 -1.93 7.14 -21.88
N VAL A 326 -2.09 5.84 -22.13
CA VAL A 326 -2.52 5.29 -23.43
C VAL A 326 -4.03 5.11 -23.38
N ALA A 327 -4.76 5.86 -24.20
CA ALA A 327 -6.21 5.78 -24.28
C ALA A 327 -6.62 5.13 -25.61
N VAL A 328 -7.48 4.12 -25.53
CA VAL A 328 -8.08 3.45 -26.68
C VAL A 328 -9.58 3.44 -26.49
N ALA A 329 -10.31 4.25 -27.25
CA ALA A 329 -11.76 4.37 -27.10
C ALA A 329 -12.45 4.74 -28.41
N PHE A 330 -13.70 4.32 -28.56
CA PHE A 330 -14.50 4.69 -29.71
C PHE A 330 -14.94 6.16 -29.61
N VAL A 331 -15.13 6.80 -30.75
CA VAL A 331 -15.75 8.12 -30.82
C VAL A 331 -17.25 7.96 -30.63
N ARG A 332 -17.80 8.66 -29.65
CA ARG A 332 -19.23 8.62 -29.34
C ARG A 332 -20.01 9.20 -30.50
N ASN A 333 -20.90 8.39 -31.07
CA ASN A 333 -21.96 8.86 -31.94
C ASN A 333 -23.22 9.08 -31.11
N LEU A 334 -23.77 10.30 -31.14
CA LEU A 334 -25.01 10.63 -30.42
C LEU A 334 -26.27 10.32 -31.23
N ALA A 335 -26.13 9.91 -32.49
CA ALA A 335 -27.26 9.48 -33.30
C ALA A 335 -27.85 8.19 -32.74
N GLN A 336 -29.14 8.22 -32.42
CA GLN A 336 -29.93 7.06 -32.00
C GLN A 336 -30.88 6.67 -33.13
N VAL A 337 -31.11 5.37 -33.28
CA VAL A 337 -32.09 4.87 -34.25
C VAL A 337 -33.47 5.09 -33.67
N GLU A 338 -34.34 5.80 -34.39
CA GLU A 338 -35.75 5.91 -34.02
C GLU A 338 -36.42 4.53 -34.09
N GLY A 339 -37.11 4.12 -33.01
CA GLY A 339 -37.77 2.81 -32.96
C GLY A 339 -38.03 2.29 -31.55
N VAL A 340 -38.46 1.04 -31.46
CA VAL A 340 -38.69 0.35 -30.19
C VAL A 340 -37.34 0.04 -29.54
N LEU A 341 -37.11 0.61 -28.35
CA LEU A 341 -35.96 0.27 -27.52
C LEU A 341 -36.00 -1.22 -27.20
N GLN A 342 -35.01 -1.96 -27.67
CA GLN A 342 -34.87 -3.36 -27.31
C GLN A 342 -34.55 -3.47 -25.82
N PRO A 343 -35.17 -4.41 -25.09
CA PRO A 343 -34.83 -4.64 -23.70
C PRO A 343 -33.36 -5.02 -23.59
N ARG A 344 -32.72 -4.61 -22.50
CA ARG A 344 -31.32 -4.97 -22.22
C ARG A 344 -31.17 -6.48 -22.21
N GLN A 345 -30.32 -7.01 -23.09
CA GLN A 345 -29.98 -8.42 -23.09
C GLN A 345 -29.16 -8.78 -21.84
N THR A 346 -29.44 -9.96 -21.29
CA THR A 346 -28.74 -10.51 -20.13
C THR A 346 -28.37 -11.97 -20.37
N SER A 347 -27.43 -12.49 -19.57
CA SER A 347 -27.08 -13.91 -19.57
C SER A 347 -26.69 -14.43 -20.97
N TYR A 348 -27.28 -15.55 -21.39
CA TYR A 348 -26.97 -16.26 -22.63
C TYR A 348 -27.09 -15.38 -23.88
N ALA A 349 -28.16 -14.57 -24.00
CA ALA A 349 -28.35 -13.70 -25.16
C ALA A 349 -27.19 -12.69 -25.29
N LEU A 350 -26.75 -12.10 -24.18
CA LEU A 350 -25.58 -11.22 -24.17
C LEU A 350 -24.28 -11.95 -24.52
N ALA A 351 -24.18 -13.27 -24.27
CA ALA A 351 -22.99 -14.06 -24.54
C ALA A 351 -22.84 -14.46 -26.01
N VAL A 352 -23.95 -14.77 -26.69
CA VAL A 352 -23.95 -15.30 -28.07
C VAL A 352 -24.32 -14.27 -29.13
N ASP A 353 -25.01 -13.18 -28.79
CA ASP A 353 -25.36 -12.16 -29.78
C ASP A 353 -24.13 -11.35 -30.20
N GLN A 354 -23.89 -11.27 -31.51
CA GLN A 354 -22.88 -10.40 -32.11
C GLN A 354 -23.23 -8.90 -31.98
N ARG A 355 -24.43 -8.55 -31.50
CA ARG A 355 -24.97 -7.18 -31.43
C ARG A 355 -24.63 -6.42 -32.70
N TYR A 356 -24.98 -7.00 -33.86
CA TYR A 356 -24.40 -6.62 -35.15
C TYR A 356 -24.50 -5.09 -35.42
N PHE A 357 -25.67 -4.50 -35.19
CA PHE A 357 -25.88 -3.05 -35.33
C PHE A 357 -25.72 -2.25 -34.03
N GLY A 358 -25.21 -2.88 -32.98
CA GLY A 358 -24.89 -2.24 -31.69
C GLY A 358 -23.48 -1.65 -31.66
N ASN A 359 -23.04 -1.22 -30.48
CA ASN A 359 -21.70 -0.66 -30.29
C ASN A 359 -20.62 -1.75 -30.29
N ALA A 360 -19.52 -1.49 -30.99
CA ALA A 360 -18.28 -2.24 -30.81
C ALA A 360 -17.66 -1.95 -29.43
N SER A 361 -16.80 -2.85 -28.95
CA SER A 361 -16.22 -2.79 -27.61
C SER A 361 -14.79 -3.34 -27.62
N VAL A 362 -13.91 -2.83 -26.75
CA VAL A 362 -12.52 -3.27 -26.65
C VAL A 362 -12.43 -4.47 -25.71
N GLN A 363 -11.81 -5.57 -26.13
CA GLN A 363 -11.57 -6.72 -25.25
C GLN A 363 -10.28 -6.53 -24.46
N HIS A 364 -9.20 -6.22 -25.15
CA HIS A 364 -7.92 -5.93 -24.53
C HIS A 364 -7.05 -5.08 -25.45
N VAL A 365 -6.08 -4.40 -24.84
CA VAL A 365 -5.07 -3.61 -25.52
C VAL A 365 -3.71 -4.12 -25.10
N THR A 366 -2.84 -4.32 -26.06
CA THR A 366 -1.48 -4.76 -25.86
C THR A 366 -0.53 -3.62 -26.17
N VAL A 367 0.32 -3.25 -25.20
CA VAL A 367 1.40 -2.26 -25.39
C VAL A 367 2.72 -3.02 -25.45
N GLY A 368 3.37 -2.97 -26.62
CA GLY A 368 4.64 -3.63 -26.89
C GLY A 368 5.78 -2.64 -27.10
N GLY A 369 6.99 -2.97 -26.64
CA GLY A 369 8.22 -2.21 -26.89
C GLY A 369 9.16 -2.17 -25.68
N PRO A 370 10.24 -1.37 -25.75
CA PRO A 370 10.67 -0.58 -26.89
C PRO A 370 11.20 -1.47 -28.03
N TYR A 371 10.81 -1.18 -29.28
CA TYR A 371 11.38 -1.81 -30.48
C TYR A 371 12.62 -1.08 -31.01
N ARG A 372 12.71 0.22 -30.72
CA ARG A 372 13.90 1.05 -30.94
C ARG A 372 14.09 1.96 -29.74
N VAL A 373 15.32 2.03 -29.22
CA VAL A 373 15.65 2.85 -28.05
C VAL A 373 16.37 4.10 -28.50
N SER A 374 15.91 5.26 -28.04
CA SER A 374 16.49 6.58 -28.30
C SER A 374 17.29 7.12 -27.11
N GLY A 375 16.98 6.69 -25.89
CA GLY A 375 17.72 7.06 -24.69
C GLY A 375 16.93 6.81 -23.40
N PRO A 376 17.53 7.02 -22.23
CA PRO A 376 16.89 6.73 -20.94
C PRO A 376 15.71 7.67 -20.60
N GLY A 377 15.55 8.78 -21.33
CA GLY A 377 14.49 9.79 -21.13
C GLY A 377 14.56 10.53 -19.79
N ASP A 378 13.80 11.60 -19.62
CA ASP A 378 13.70 12.28 -18.31
C ASP A 378 12.42 11.83 -17.61
N THR A 379 12.56 11.06 -16.54
CA THR A 379 11.43 10.48 -15.80
C THR A 379 11.38 11.02 -14.37
N PRO A 380 10.18 11.07 -13.76
CA PRO A 380 10.05 11.41 -12.34
C PRO A 380 10.94 10.53 -11.44
N SER A 381 11.14 9.27 -11.82
CA SER A 381 12.00 8.33 -11.09
C SER A 381 13.47 8.70 -11.18
N ARG A 382 13.98 8.98 -12.39
CA ARG A 382 15.37 9.40 -12.59
C ARG A 382 15.66 10.72 -11.87
N SER A 383 14.75 11.69 -12.00
CA SER A 383 14.83 12.96 -11.27
C SER A 383 14.79 12.76 -9.74
N ARG A 384 14.00 11.79 -9.24
CA ARG A 384 13.94 11.45 -7.81
C ARG A 384 15.24 10.83 -7.32
N ILE A 385 15.91 10.00 -8.12
CA ILE A 385 17.08 9.19 -7.74
C ILE A 385 18.39 9.94 -7.98
N LEU A 386 18.60 10.41 -9.21
CA LEU A 386 19.86 10.97 -9.72
C LEU A 386 19.97 12.46 -9.40
N THR A 387 20.12 12.80 -8.11
CA THR A 387 20.24 14.19 -7.64
C THR A 387 21.53 14.89 -8.10
N CYS A 388 22.50 14.11 -8.58
CA CYS A 388 23.71 14.61 -9.22
C CYS A 388 24.09 13.62 -10.32
N ARG A 389 24.82 14.12 -11.32
CA ARG A 389 25.45 13.30 -12.35
C ARG A 389 26.70 14.03 -12.85
N PRO A 390 27.90 13.67 -12.35
CA PRO A 390 29.12 14.32 -12.83
C PRO A 390 29.32 13.99 -14.32
N PRO A 391 29.75 14.96 -15.15
CA PRO A 391 30.09 14.69 -16.53
C PRO A 391 31.29 13.75 -16.61
N ARG A 392 31.42 13.02 -17.72
CA ARG A 392 32.50 12.05 -17.94
C ARG A 392 33.92 12.64 -17.86
N SER A 393 34.04 13.97 -17.94
CA SER A 393 35.30 14.71 -17.81
C SER A 393 35.80 14.86 -16.37
N GLU A 394 34.94 14.67 -15.37
CA GLU A 394 35.31 14.74 -13.95
C GLU A 394 36.05 13.48 -13.49
N PRO A 395 36.91 13.56 -12.45
CA PRO A 395 37.62 12.42 -11.93
C PRO A 395 36.66 11.39 -11.32
N ALA A 396 37.07 10.12 -11.32
CA ALA A 396 36.28 9.01 -10.76
C ALA A 396 35.84 9.24 -9.30
N SER A 397 36.61 10.03 -8.53
CA SER A 397 36.27 10.44 -7.17
C SER A 397 34.99 11.29 -7.09
N ALA A 398 34.72 12.17 -8.06
CA ALA A 398 33.50 12.97 -8.12
C ALA A 398 32.26 12.09 -8.34
N GLU A 399 32.39 11.08 -9.20
CA GLU A 399 31.32 10.11 -9.44
C GLU A 399 31.04 9.23 -8.23
N GLN A 400 32.09 8.80 -7.53
CA GLN A 400 31.94 8.05 -6.28
C GLN A 400 31.31 8.90 -5.16
N GLN A 401 31.64 10.18 -5.05
CA GLN A 401 31.00 11.11 -4.10
C GLN A 401 29.52 11.32 -4.42
N CYS A 402 29.19 11.48 -5.70
CA CYS A 402 27.80 11.59 -6.14
C CYS A 402 27.01 10.30 -5.86
N ALA A 403 27.56 9.12 -6.18
CA ALA A 403 26.95 7.84 -5.85
C ALA A 403 26.74 7.68 -4.34
N LYS A 404 27.74 8.05 -3.52
CA LYS A 404 27.63 8.06 -2.05
C LYS A 404 26.45 8.91 -1.60
N ALA A 405 26.34 10.15 -2.08
CA ALA A 405 25.25 11.06 -1.70
C ALA A 405 23.86 10.50 -2.08
N ILE A 406 23.71 9.95 -3.29
CA ILE A 406 22.46 9.34 -3.77
C ILE A 406 22.08 8.15 -2.87
N LEU A 407 23.01 7.21 -2.69
CA LEU A 407 22.76 5.96 -1.97
C LEU A 407 22.53 6.21 -0.47
N SER A 408 23.25 7.15 0.13
CA SER A 408 23.02 7.58 1.51
C SER A 408 21.59 8.11 1.70
N ARG A 409 21.14 9.01 0.82
CA ARG A 409 19.78 9.56 0.90
C ARG A 409 18.72 8.48 0.73
N LEU A 410 18.86 7.60 -0.25
CA LEU A 410 17.87 6.54 -0.51
C LEU A 410 17.86 5.49 0.60
N ALA A 411 19.03 5.05 1.08
CA ALA A 411 19.15 4.09 2.17
C ALA A 411 18.54 4.62 3.47
N ARG A 412 18.69 5.93 3.76
CA ARG A 412 18.06 6.55 4.93
C ARG A 412 16.55 6.34 4.92
N HIS A 413 15.88 6.66 3.81
CA HIS A 413 14.44 6.46 3.67
C HIS A 413 14.04 4.97 3.64
N ALA A 414 14.76 4.18 2.87
CA ALA A 414 14.49 2.76 2.70
C ALA A 414 14.59 1.98 4.00
N TYR A 415 15.62 2.26 4.81
CA TYR A 415 15.88 1.56 6.08
C TYR A 415 15.19 2.22 7.27
N ARG A 416 14.53 3.37 7.06
CA ARG A 416 13.70 4.08 8.05
C ARG A 416 14.47 4.46 9.31
N ARG A 417 15.79 4.65 9.18
CA ARG A 417 16.70 4.98 10.27
C ARG A 417 17.89 5.82 9.79
N PRO A 418 18.64 6.46 10.70
CA PRO A 418 19.96 6.96 10.38
C PRO A 418 20.85 5.87 9.78
N ILE A 419 21.53 6.20 8.69
CA ILE A 419 22.45 5.29 8.00
C ILE A 419 23.81 5.27 8.69
N THR A 420 24.47 4.12 8.66
CA THR A 420 25.86 3.96 9.10
C THR A 420 26.81 4.00 7.89
N ASP A 421 28.10 4.23 8.14
CA ASP A 421 29.09 4.15 7.07
C ASP A 421 29.15 2.74 6.43
N GLN A 422 28.91 1.70 7.22
CA GLN A 422 28.86 0.33 6.73
C GLN A 422 27.69 0.11 5.74
N ASP A 423 26.50 0.64 6.06
CA ASP A 423 25.33 0.56 5.15
C ASP A 423 25.68 1.13 3.77
N VAL A 424 26.37 2.27 3.76
CA VAL A 424 26.75 2.97 2.53
C VAL A 424 27.87 2.25 1.79
N GLN A 425 28.88 1.73 2.51
CA GLN A 425 29.98 0.97 1.92
C GLN A 425 29.51 -0.29 1.18
N VAL A 426 28.54 -1.02 1.76
CA VAL A 426 27.94 -2.19 1.09
C VAL A 426 27.33 -1.77 -0.24
N LEU A 427 26.47 -0.74 -0.25
CA LEU A 427 25.83 -0.25 -1.47
C LEU A 427 26.84 0.28 -2.50
N LEU A 428 27.91 0.94 -2.05
CA LEU A 428 28.99 1.40 -2.93
C LEU A 428 29.77 0.24 -3.58
N GLY A 429 29.88 -0.91 -2.93
CA GLY A 429 30.46 -2.13 -3.53
C GLY A 429 29.63 -2.66 -4.70
N PHE A 430 28.30 -2.67 -4.56
CA PHE A 430 27.39 -2.99 -5.67
C PHE A 430 27.47 -1.93 -6.76
N PHE A 431 27.52 -0.64 -6.40
CA PHE A 431 27.73 0.43 -7.36
C PHE A 431 29.00 0.23 -8.19
N ALA A 432 30.14 -0.04 -7.56
CA ALA A 432 31.40 -0.26 -8.27
C ALA A 432 31.32 -1.46 -9.24
N SER A 433 30.63 -2.52 -8.84
CA SER A 433 30.44 -3.71 -9.68
C SER A 433 29.56 -3.43 -10.91
N GLY A 434 28.40 -2.78 -10.72
CA GLY A 434 27.53 -2.40 -11.83
C GLY A 434 28.17 -1.36 -12.76
N ARG A 435 28.92 -0.41 -12.17
CA ARG A 435 29.68 0.58 -12.93
C ARG A 435 30.68 -0.04 -13.88
N LYS A 436 31.40 -1.09 -13.44
CA LYS A 436 32.35 -1.81 -14.29
C LYS A 436 31.67 -2.47 -15.50
N ALA A 437 30.39 -2.83 -15.37
CA ALA A 437 29.64 -3.50 -16.44
C ALA A 437 29.00 -2.52 -17.45
N GLY A 438 28.42 -1.41 -17.00
CA GLY A 438 27.63 -0.51 -17.87
C GLY A 438 27.77 1.00 -17.60
N GLY A 439 28.59 1.41 -16.64
CA GLY A 439 28.81 2.81 -16.26
C GLY A 439 27.92 3.28 -15.11
N PHE A 440 27.82 4.60 -14.93
CA PHE A 440 27.20 5.19 -13.73
C PHE A 440 25.79 4.68 -13.43
N ASP A 441 24.90 4.69 -14.44
CA ASP A 441 23.49 4.35 -14.28
C ASP A 441 23.33 2.85 -13.92
N ASP A 442 24.13 1.94 -14.51
CA ASP A 442 24.19 0.53 -14.13
C ASP A 442 24.76 0.32 -12.71
N GLY A 443 25.72 1.14 -12.30
CA GLY A 443 26.19 1.16 -10.91
C GLY A 443 25.07 1.51 -9.94
N ILE A 444 24.35 2.60 -10.20
CA ILE A 444 23.20 3.00 -9.36
C ILE A 444 22.12 1.92 -9.38
N GLN A 445 21.81 1.35 -10.56
CA GLN A 445 20.85 0.26 -10.68
C GLN A 445 21.21 -0.93 -9.79
N PHE A 446 22.45 -1.40 -9.83
CA PHE A 446 22.83 -2.60 -9.08
C PHE A 446 22.85 -2.35 -7.57
N ALA A 447 23.20 -1.14 -7.15
CA ALA A 447 23.06 -0.72 -5.76
C ALA A 447 21.57 -0.63 -5.32
N LEU A 448 20.68 -0.14 -6.19
CA LEU A 448 19.23 -0.13 -5.93
C LEU A 448 18.65 -1.55 -5.87
N GLU A 449 19.09 -2.46 -6.73
CA GLU A 449 18.71 -3.88 -6.68
C GLU A 449 19.03 -4.47 -5.31
N ARG A 450 20.24 -4.21 -4.78
CA ARG A 450 20.62 -4.65 -3.43
C ARG A 450 19.80 -3.97 -2.33
N LEU A 451 19.54 -2.66 -2.45
CA LEU A 451 18.79 -1.90 -1.46
C LEU A 451 17.34 -2.40 -1.33
N LEU A 452 16.68 -2.71 -2.45
CA LEU A 452 15.28 -3.17 -2.48
C LEU A 452 15.06 -4.59 -1.96
N VAL A 453 16.14 -5.36 -1.74
CA VAL A 453 16.09 -6.69 -1.11
C VAL A 453 16.81 -6.72 0.24
N ASP A 454 17.25 -5.57 0.75
CA ASP A 454 17.90 -5.52 2.05
C ASP A 454 16.93 -5.91 3.17
N PRO A 455 17.36 -6.67 4.18
CA PRO A 455 16.50 -6.97 5.33
C PRO A 455 15.94 -5.72 6.02
N ASN A 456 16.71 -4.63 6.09
CA ASN A 456 16.25 -3.36 6.66
C ASN A 456 15.23 -2.64 5.76
N PHE A 457 15.12 -3.00 4.48
CA PHE A 457 14.07 -2.51 3.61
C PHE A 457 12.84 -3.42 3.63
N LEU A 458 13.05 -4.74 3.43
CA LEU A 458 11.98 -5.74 3.35
C LEU A 458 11.27 -5.97 4.68
N PHE A 459 11.93 -5.72 5.82
CA PHE A 459 11.34 -5.93 7.14
C PHE A 459 11.31 -4.64 7.95
N ARG A 460 10.21 -4.44 8.67
CA ARG A 460 10.15 -3.58 9.85
C ARG A 460 10.64 -4.42 11.02
N ILE A 461 11.80 -4.05 11.56
CA ILE A 461 12.45 -4.76 12.65
C ILE A 461 12.33 -3.89 13.89
N GLU A 462 11.57 -4.35 14.87
CA GLU A 462 11.39 -3.66 16.14
C GLU A 462 12.29 -4.33 17.18
N ARG A 463 13.13 -3.54 17.83
CA ARG A 463 14.13 -4.07 18.78
C ARG A 463 13.80 -3.62 20.18
N ASP A 464 13.76 -4.58 21.10
CA ASP A 464 13.68 -4.27 22.51
C ASP A 464 14.85 -3.33 22.91
N PRO A 465 14.58 -2.24 23.65
CA PRO A 465 15.63 -1.35 24.11
C PRO A 465 16.67 -2.12 24.94
N ALA A 466 17.95 -1.76 24.78
CA ALA A 466 19.04 -2.43 25.48
C ALA A 466 18.83 -2.40 27.01
N GLY A 467 18.97 -3.55 27.67
CA GLY A 467 18.78 -3.69 29.11
C GLY A 467 17.32 -3.90 29.55
N THR A 468 16.37 -3.98 28.62
CA THR A 468 14.96 -4.29 28.94
C THR A 468 14.80 -5.78 29.21
N ALA A 469 14.20 -6.14 30.36
CA ALA A 469 13.91 -7.54 30.67
C ALA A 469 12.80 -8.10 29.75
N PRO A 470 12.85 -9.39 29.38
CA PRO A 470 11.81 -10.02 28.56
C PRO A 470 10.41 -9.81 29.15
N GLY A 471 9.44 -9.46 28.29
CA GLY A 471 8.05 -9.24 28.70
C GLY A 471 7.76 -7.86 29.33
N THR A 472 8.77 -7.02 29.52
CA THR A 472 8.57 -5.65 30.03
C THR A 472 7.92 -4.77 28.96
N VAL A 473 6.91 -4.00 29.35
CA VAL A 473 6.31 -2.97 28.48
C VAL A 473 7.19 -1.74 28.48
N TYR A 474 7.44 -1.16 27.30
CA TYR A 474 8.25 0.03 27.13
C TYR A 474 7.61 0.98 26.12
N PRO A 475 7.88 2.30 26.21
CA PRO A 475 7.48 3.25 25.19
C PRO A 475 8.21 2.97 23.88
N VAL A 476 7.46 2.97 22.78
CA VAL A 476 8.02 2.74 21.44
C VAL A 476 9.01 3.85 21.10
N PRO A 477 10.26 3.53 20.70
CA PRO A 477 11.23 4.51 20.25
C PRO A 477 10.71 5.34 19.08
N ASP A 478 11.09 6.63 19.03
CA ASP A 478 10.60 7.59 18.04
C ASP A 478 10.75 7.14 16.57
N LEU A 479 11.85 6.45 16.21
CA LEU A 479 12.07 5.92 14.85
C LEU A 479 11.09 4.79 14.50
N GLU A 480 10.80 3.93 15.48
CA GLU A 480 9.79 2.87 15.33
C GLU A 480 8.39 3.47 15.29
N LEU A 481 8.12 4.49 16.11
CA LEU A 481 6.86 5.25 16.10
C LEU A 481 6.61 5.91 14.73
N ALA A 482 7.63 6.52 14.11
CA ALA A 482 7.52 7.07 12.77
C ALA A 482 7.13 6.00 11.74
N THR A 483 7.77 4.84 11.81
CA THR A 483 7.48 3.72 10.90
C THR A 483 6.08 3.16 11.12
N ARG A 484 5.67 2.94 12.37
CA ARG A 484 4.31 2.49 12.71
C ARG A 484 3.26 3.47 12.21
N LEU A 485 3.47 4.78 12.44
CA LEU A 485 2.52 5.81 12.02
C LEU A 485 2.39 5.90 10.49
N SER A 486 3.51 5.91 9.77
CA SER A 486 3.47 6.01 8.29
C SER A 486 2.88 4.75 7.66
N THR A 487 3.20 3.57 8.19
CA THR A 487 2.69 2.32 7.64
C THR A 487 1.21 2.13 7.96
N PHE A 488 0.76 2.53 9.15
CA PHE A 488 -0.66 2.52 9.50
C PHE A 488 -1.49 3.47 8.62
N LEU A 489 -1.02 4.70 8.40
CA LEU A 489 -1.79 5.72 7.70
C LEU A 489 -1.62 5.72 6.17
N TRP A 490 -0.47 5.30 5.66
CA TRP A 490 -0.14 5.35 4.24
C TRP A 490 0.19 3.99 3.62
N GLY A 491 0.30 2.93 4.43
CA GLY A 491 0.84 1.64 3.97
C GLY A 491 2.23 1.79 3.35
N SER A 492 3.06 2.72 3.83
CA SER A 492 4.32 3.10 3.19
C SER A 492 5.37 3.66 4.16
N LEU A 493 6.53 4.06 3.60
CA LEU A 493 7.68 4.62 4.30
C LEU A 493 7.36 5.99 4.93
N PRO A 494 7.99 6.33 6.08
CA PRO A 494 7.94 7.66 6.65
C PRO A 494 8.64 8.67 5.72
N ASP A 495 8.09 9.86 5.61
CA ASP A 495 8.73 10.95 4.86
C ASP A 495 9.84 11.64 5.67
N SER A 496 10.59 12.54 5.01
CA SER A 496 11.74 13.21 5.62
C SER A 496 11.36 13.97 6.89
N GLN A 497 10.22 14.67 6.89
CA GLN A 497 9.77 15.44 8.05
C GLN A 497 9.53 14.52 9.26
N LEU A 498 8.83 13.41 9.07
CA LEU A 498 8.55 12.46 10.14
C LEU A 498 9.83 11.80 10.65
N MET A 499 10.71 11.38 9.73
CA MET A 499 12.02 10.83 10.06
C MET A 499 12.92 11.81 10.82
N ASP A 500 12.92 13.09 10.46
CA ASP A 500 13.75 14.12 11.11
C ASP A 500 13.24 14.46 12.52
N LEU A 501 11.92 14.47 12.74
CA LEU A 501 11.34 14.63 14.07
C LEU A 501 11.70 13.42 14.95
N ALA A 502 11.55 12.21 14.41
CA ALA A 502 11.87 10.98 15.12
C ALA A 502 13.37 10.86 15.45
N SER A 503 14.25 11.20 14.51
CA SER A 503 15.71 11.18 14.74
C SER A 503 16.15 12.18 15.83
N ARG A 504 15.32 13.19 16.14
CA ARG A 504 15.57 14.18 17.18
C ARG A 504 14.88 13.86 18.51
N GLY A 505 14.18 12.73 18.63
CA GLY A 505 13.45 12.36 19.85
C GLY A 505 12.26 13.28 20.15
N LYS A 506 11.67 13.91 19.12
CA LYS A 506 10.55 14.85 19.26
C LYS A 506 9.19 14.28 18.87
N LEU A 507 9.15 13.17 18.14
CA LEU A 507 7.90 12.63 17.60
C LEU A 507 7.00 12.05 18.70
N GLY A 508 7.56 11.47 19.76
CA GLY A 508 6.79 10.97 20.90
C GLY A 508 6.09 12.06 21.74
N GLN A 509 6.36 13.35 21.48
CA GLN A 509 5.70 14.45 22.19
C GLN A 509 4.23 14.57 21.75
N PRO A 510 3.24 14.59 22.66
CA PRO A 510 1.82 14.48 22.30
C PRO A 510 1.34 15.51 21.26
N GLN A 511 1.76 16.77 21.39
CA GLN A 511 1.40 17.83 20.44
C GLN A 511 2.01 17.61 19.05
N VAL A 512 3.27 17.15 18.99
CA VAL A 512 3.95 16.85 17.72
C VAL A 512 3.32 15.65 17.06
N LEU A 513 3.00 14.60 17.83
CA LEU A 513 2.36 13.39 17.34
C LEU A 513 0.96 13.69 16.76
N ASP A 514 0.11 14.46 17.45
CA ASP A 514 -1.21 14.86 16.94
C ASP A 514 -1.08 15.67 15.64
N GLN A 515 -0.18 16.65 15.62
CA GLN A 515 0.07 17.47 14.43
C GLN A 515 0.52 16.62 13.23
N GLN A 516 1.48 15.71 13.44
CA GLN A 516 1.93 14.82 12.37
C GLN A 516 0.81 13.88 11.93
N THR A 517 0.06 13.29 12.86
CA THR A 517 -1.07 12.40 12.53
C THR A 517 -2.08 13.08 11.61
N ARG A 518 -2.50 14.31 11.93
CA ARG A 518 -3.40 15.11 11.08
C ARG A 518 -2.81 15.41 9.71
N ARG A 519 -1.52 15.75 9.65
CA ARG A 519 -0.80 15.99 8.39
C ARG A 519 -0.79 14.74 7.52
N LEU A 520 -0.49 13.57 8.11
CA LEU A 520 -0.48 12.30 7.39
C LEU A 520 -1.88 11.94 6.87
N LEU A 521 -2.94 12.14 7.67
CA LEU A 521 -4.32 11.91 7.24
C LEU A 521 -4.77 12.82 6.09
N ALA A 522 -4.28 14.06 6.04
CA ALA A 522 -4.61 15.01 4.97
C ALA A 522 -3.86 14.77 3.65
N ASP A 523 -2.77 14.00 3.67
CA ASP A 523 -1.98 13.65 2.48
C ASP A 523 -2.75 12.67 1.57
N ALA A 524 -2.61 12.80 0.26
CA ALA A 524 -3.29 11.93 -0.71
C ALA A 524 -2.93 10.43 -0.53
N ARG A 525 -1.78 10.12 0.09
CA ARG A 525 -1.38 8.76 0.46
C ARG A 525 -2.34 8.05 1.40
N SER A 526 -3.12 8.77 2.21
CA SER A 526 -4.08 8.18 3.15
C SER A 526 -5.33 7.60 2.47
N LYS A 527 -5.53 7.88 1.18
CA LYS A 527 -6.69 7.45 0.38
C LYS A 527 -6.36 6.33 -0.62
N ARG A 528 -5.14 5.78 -0.55
CA ARG A 528 -4.63 4.81 -1.52
C ARG A 528 -5.22 3.42 -1.31
#